data_AF-A0A075JM55-F1
#
_entry.id   AF-A0A075JM55-F1
#
_cell.length_a   1.000
_cell.length_b   1.000
_cell.length_c   1.000
_cell.angle_alpha   90.00
_cell.angle_beta   90.00
_cell.angle_gamma   90.00
#
_symmetry.space_group_name_H-M   'P 1'
#
loop_
_entity.id
_entity.type
_entity.pdbx_description
1 polymer ?
#
loop_
_entity_poly.entity_id
_entity_poly.type
_entity_poly.pdbx_seq_one_letter_code
_entity_poly.pdbx_strand_id
1 'polypeptide(L)'
;MDILITIAVFIFILFGFSRLMGYRNENITLELDDRYTNLTEQAKAVKEELEKEGRKVEYRGDGYFLVDGKNYVMHGRNVAMGGVPLQRTILEPVKK
;
A
#
# COMPACT_ATOMS: atom_id res chain seq x y z
N MET A 1 27.58 -32.62 1.05
CA MET A 1 26.21 -32.08 0.99
C MET A 1 25.83 -32.01 -0.46
N ASP A 2 24.78 -32.72 -0.86
CA ASP A 2 24.38 -32.81 -2.28
C ASP A 2 24.00 -31.43 -2.81
N ILE A 3 24.46 -31.09 -4.02
CA ILE A 3 24.20 -29.81 -4.69
C ILE A 3 22.68 -29.51 -4.74
N LEU A 4 21.86 -30.55 -4.87
CA LEU A 4 20.39 -30.45 -4.83
C LEU A 4 19.86 -29.93 -3.49
N ILE A 5 20.44 -30.37 -2.37
CA ILE A 5 20.06 -29.91 -1.02
C ILE A 5 20.45 -28.44 -0.85
N THR A 6 21.63 -28.05 -1.33
CA THR A 6 22.09 -26.64 -1.27
C THR A 6 21.17 -25.72 -2.07
N ILE A 7 20.75 -26.11 -3.27
CA ILE A 7 19.82 -25.34 -4.11
C ILE A 7 18.45 -25.22 -3.42
N ALA A 8 17.93 -26.32 -2.85
CA ALA A 8 16.65 -26.30 -2.15
C ALA A 8 16.67 -25.36 -0.94
N VAL A 9 17.73 -25.38 -0.13
CA VAL A 9 17.90 -24.47 1.01
C VAL A 9 17.98 -23.01 0.56
N PHE A 10 18.70 -22.73 -0.52
CA PHE A 10 18.82 -21.38 -1.06
C PHE A 10 17.47 -20.80 -1.53
N ILE A 11 16.67 -21.59 -2.25
CA ILE A 11 15.32 -21.20 -2.66
C ILE A 11 14.43 -20.93 -1.44
N PHE A 12 14.53 -21.76 -0.40
CA PHE A 12 13.75 -21.59 0.83
C PHE A 12 14.11 -20.29 1.56
N ILE A 13 15.40 -19.95 1.62
CA ILE A 13 15.89 -18.69 2.20
C ILE A 13 15.38 -17.50 1.38
N LEU A 14 15.48 -17.54 0.05
CA LEU A 14 14.98 -16.46 -0.82
C LEU A 14 13.47 -16.26 -0.68
N PHE A 15 12.70 -17.34 -0.60
CA PHE A 15 11.25 -17.28 -0.42
C PHE A 15 10.86 -16.79 0.99
N GLY A 16 11.63 -17.16 2.01
CA GLY A 16 11.50 -16.62 3.36
C GLY A 16 11.78 -15.13 3.40
N PHE A 17 12.88 -14.68 2.77
CA PHE A 17 13.28 -13.28 2.70
C PHE A 17 12.30 -12.40 1.93
N SER A 18 11.78 -12.88 0.78
CA SER A 18 10.78 -12.13 0.01
C SER A 18 9.49 -11.91 0.82
N ARG A 19 9.09 -12.90 1.63
CA ARG A 19 7.96 -12.76 2.55
C ARG A 19 8.27 -11.82 3.73
N LEU A 20 9.48 -11.87 4.28
CA LEU A 20 9.93 -11.01 5.38
C LEU A 20 10.01 -9.53 4.99
N MET A 21 10.42 -9.22 3.75
CA MET A 21 10.43 -7.86 3.21
C MET A 21 9.03 -7.28 2.94
N GLY A 22 7.96 -8.02 3.22
CA GLY A 22 6.61 -7.46 3.15
C GLY A 22 6.03 -7.39 1.74
N TYR A 23 6.55 -8.16 0.77
CA TYR A 23 5.96 -8.27 -0.58
C TYR A 23 4.53 -8.84 -0.61
N ARG A 24 3.97 -9.23 0.55
CA ARG A 24 2.54 -9.55 0.72
C ARG A 24 1.69 -8.36 1.17
N ASN A 25 2.23 -7.14 1.19
CA ASN A 25 1.42 -5.95 1.44
C ASN A 25 0.43 -5.81 0.29
N GLU A 26 -0.83 -6.14 0.55
CA GLU A 26 -1.97 -5.80 -0.31
C GLU A 26 -2.33 -4.30 -0.24
N ASN A 27 -1.48 -3.51 0.43
CA ASN A 27 -1.65 -2.07 0.59
C ASN A 27 -1.48 -1.36 -0.75
N ILE A 28 -2.35 -0.38 -1.01
CA ILE A 28 -2.17 0.54 -2.13
C ILE A 28 -1.45 1.77 -1.58
N THR A 29 -0.25 2.06 -2.09
CA THR A 29 0.53 3.24 -1.67
C THR A 29 0.42 4.29 -2.77
N LEU A 30 0.01 5.49 -2.38
CA LEU A 30 -0.20 6.63 -3.26
C LEU A 30 0.68 7.78 -2.79
N GLU A 31 1.34 8.43 -3.73
CA GLU A 31 1.97 9.73 -3.53
C GLU A 31 1.04 10.76 -4.16
N LEU A 32 0.45 11.62 -3.32
CA LEU A 32 -0.39 12.71 -3.79
C LEU A 32 0.50 13.92 -4.07
N ASP A 33 0.21 14.65 -5.15
CA ASP A 33 0.99 15.84 -5.53
C ASP A 33 0.93 16.94 -4.45
N ASP A 34 -0.23 17.05 -3.79
CA ASP A 34 -0.49 18.06 -2.75
C ASP A 34 -0.54 17.48 -1.34
N ARG A 35 -0.27 18.36 -0.37
CA ARG A 35 -0.44 18.06 1.05
C ARG A 35 -1.85 18.45 1.49
N TYR A 36 -2.60 17.46 1.97
CA TYR A 36 -3.95 17.68 2.48
C TYR A 36 -3.95 17.66 4.00
N THR A 37 -4.58 18.68 4.59
CA THR A 37 -4.81 18.81 6.04
C THR A 37 -6.19 18.34 6.46
N ASN A 38 -7.11 18.19 5.49
CA ASN A 38 -8.48 17.74 5.70
C ASN A 38 -8.66 16.34 5.11
N LEU A 39 -9.22 15.43 5.91
CA LEU A 39 -9.50 14.04 5.53
C LEU A 39 -10.38 13.94 4.26
N THR A 40 -11.35 14.84 4.12
CA THR A 40 -12.30 14.84 2.99
C THR A 40 -11.61 15.21 1.68
N GLU A 41 -10.81 16.28 1.71
CA GLU A 41 -10.02 16.72 0.54
C GLU A 41 -8.99 15.64 0.16
N GLN A 42 -8.32 15.06 1.17
CA GLN A 42 -7.41 13.94 0.95
C GLN A 42 -8.12 12.74 0.33
N ALA A 43 -9.31 12.38 0.84
CA ALA A 43 -10.07 11.24 0.34
C ALA A 43 -10.53 11.45 -1.11
N LYS A 44 -10.89 12.69 -1.47
CA LYS A 44 -11.24 13.07 -2.84
C LYS A 44 -10.03 12.92 -3.77
N ALA A 45 -8.87 13.44 -3.36
CA ALA A 45 -7.63 13.31 -4.14
C ALA A 45 -7.20 11.85 -4.33
N VAL A 46 -7.30 11.03 -3.29
CA VAL A 46 -7.06 9.58 -3.37
C VAL A 46 -7.99 8.91 -4.38
N LYS A 47 -9.29 9.25 -4.33
CA LYS A 47 -10.27 8.72 -5.27
C LYS A 47 -9.90 9.08 -6.71
N GLU A 48 -9.65 10.35 -6.97
CA GLU A 48 -9.28 10.85 -8.31
C GLU A 48 -8.02 10.15 -8.83
N GLU A 49 -7.00 9.97 -8.00
CA GLU A 49 -5.75 9.32 -8.41
C GLU A 49 -5.95 7.84 -8.76
N LEU A 50 -6.69 7.10 -7.92
CA LEU A 50 -7.01 5.70 -8.20
C LEU A 50 -7.90 5.53 -9.44
N GLU A 51 -8.81 6.47 -9.71
CA GLU A 51 -9.62 6.48 -10.93
C GLU A 51 -8.77 6.76 -12.17
N LYS A 52 -7.75 7.64 -12.10
CA LYS A 52 -6.77 7.84 -13.18
C LYS A 52 -5.97 6.59 -13.47
N GLU A 53 -5.63 5.79 -12.45
CA GLU A 53 -5.01 4.47 -12.62
C GLU A 53 -5.95 3.42 -13.25
N GLY A 54 -7.23 3.74 -13.46
CA GLY A 54 -8.23 2.85 -14.04
C GLY A 54 -8.90 1.90 -13.05
N ARG A 55 -8.75 2.14 -11.74
CA ARG A 55 -9.41 1.34 -10.69
C ARG A 55 -10.84 1.80 -10.48
N LYS A 56 -11.71 0.87 -10.06
CA LYS A 56 -13.08 1.20 -9.62
C LYS A 56 -13.08 1.54 -8.15
N VAL A 57 -13.47 2.76 -7.80
CA VAL A 57 -13.33 3.29 -6.44
C VAL A 57 -14.62 3.90 -5.93
N GLU A 58 -15.02 3.50 -4.73
CA GLU A 58 -16.10 4.14 -3.98
C GLU A 58 -15.59 4.58 -2.61
N TYR A 59 -15.71 5.87 -2.30
CA TYR A 59 -15.45 6.38 -0.96
C TYR A 59 -16.67 6.12 -0.06
N ARG A 60 -16.45 5.43 1.06
CA ARG A 60 -17.50 5.00 2.00
C ARG A 60 -17.64 5.92 3.23
N GLY A 61 -16.82 6.96 3.34
CA GLY A 61 -16.77 7.84 4.51
C GLY A 61 -15.72 7.37 5.54
N ASP A 62 -15.36 8.26 6.48
CA ASP A 62 -14.42 7.99 7.58
C ASP A 62 -13.07 7.36 7.16
N GLY A 63 -12.59 7.71 5.95
CA GLY A 63 -11.36 7.16 5.40
C GLY A 63 -11.49 5.76 4.80
N TYR A 64 -12.68 5.17 4.72
CA TYR A 64 -12.91 3.86 4.11
C TYR A 64 -13.17 3.95 2.61
N PHE A 65 -12.60 2.99 1.88
CA PHE A 65 -12.72 2.87 0.43
C PHE A 65 -13.11 1.45 0.03
N LEU A 66 -13.92 1.33 -1.01
CA LEU A 66 -14.10 0.10 -1.77
C LEU A 66 -13.34 0.26 -3.09
N VAL A 67 -12.23 -0.45 -3.26
CA VAL A 67 -11.38 -0.41 -4.45
C VAL A 67 -11.40 -1.78 -5.11
N ASP A 68 -11.85 -1.85 -6.36
CA ASP A 68 -11.96 -3.10 -7.13
C ASP A 68 -12.67 -4.24 -6.38
N GLY A 69 -13.69 -3.89 -5.58
CA GLY A 69 -14.46 -4.83 -4.77
C GLY A 69 -13.83 -5.24 -3.43
N LYS A 70 -12.68 -4.68 -3.04
CA LYS A 70 -12.02 -4.90 -1.75
C LYS A 70 -12.13 -3.67 -0.84
N ASN A 71 -12.34 -3.88 0.45
CA ASN A 71 -12.41 -2.81 1.44
C ASN A 71 -11.03 -2.40 1.93
N TYR A 72 -10.80 -1.10 1.99
CA TYR A 72 -9.58 -0.47 2.46
C TYR A 72 -9.88 0.64 3.45
N VAL A 73 -8.93 0.92 4.33
CA VAL A 73 -8.92 2.10 5.20
C VAL A 73 -7.69 2.95 4.88
N MET A 74 -7.91 4.26 4.80
CA MET A 74 -6.90 5.24 4.47
C MET A 74 -6.13 5.67 5.72
N HIS A 75 -4.82 5.55 5.63
CA HIS A 75 -3.87 6.01 6.63
C HIS A 75 -2.87 6.98 5.99
N GLY A 76 -2.82 8.21 6.51
CA GLY A 76 -1.73 9.12 6.21
C GLY A 76 -0.47 8.69 6.96
N ARG A 77 0.65 8.50 6.26
CA ARG A 77 1.97 8.34 6.88
C ARG A 77 2.91 9.45 6.43
N ASN A 78 3.48 10.14 7.40
CA ASN A 78 4.65 10.98 7.17
C ASN A 78 5.89 10.09 7.21
N VAL A 79 6.64 10.05 6.11
CA VAL A 79 7.89 9.31 6.01
C VAL A 79 9.01 10.31 5.76
N ALA A 80 10.03 10.32 6.62
CA ALA A 80 11.24 11.08 6.34
C ALA A 80 12.19 10.19 5.52
N MET A 81 12.45 10.58 4.27
CA MET A 81 13.42 9.89 3.40
C MET A 81 14.58 10.84 3.14
N GLY A 82 15.77 10.52 3.68
CA GLY A 82 16.95 11.37 3.53
C GLY A 82 16.82 12.78 4.13
N GLY A 83 15.97 12.96 5.15
CA GLY A 83 15.72 14.26 5.77
C GLY A 83 14.63 15.10 5.07
N VAL A 84 14.09 14.64 3.94
CA VAL A 84 12.95 15.28 3.27
C VAL A 84 11.66 14.64 3.77
N PRO A 85 10.70 15.41 4.34
CA PRO A 85 9.42 14.88 4.76
C PRO A 85 8.54 14.61 3.54
N LEU A 86 8.22 13.34 3.27
CA LEU A 86 7.28 12.91 2.26
C LEU A 86 5.97 12.49 2.93
N GLN A 87 4.84 12.99 2.41
CA GLN A 87 3.51 12.54 2.83
C GLN A 87 3.09 11.41 1.90
N ARG A 88 2.93 10.20 2.44
CA ARG A 88 2.40 9.05 1.70
C ARG A 88 1.01 8.71 2.20
N THR A 89 0.11 8.44 1.28
CA THR A 89 -1.21 7.90 1.61
C THR A 89 -1.19 6.40 1.38
N ILE A 90 -1.53 5.63 2.41
CA ILE A 90 -1.56 4.18 2.36
C ILE A 90 -3.01 3.74 2.55
N LEU A 91 -3.53 2.99 1.60
CA LEU A 91 -4.76 2.23 1.76
C LEU A 91 -4.41 0.83 2.25
N GLU A 92 -4.79 0.52 3.49
CA GLU A 92 -4.59 -0.79 4.10
C GLU A 92 -5.86 -1.64 3.97
N PRO A 93 -5.78 -2.90 3.51
CA PRO A 93 -6.96 -3.74 3.39
C PRO A 93 -7.59 -4.00 4.76
N VAL A 94 -8.90 -3.84 4.84
CA VAL A 94 -9.67 -4.24 6.02
C VAL A 94 -9.83 -5.76 5.97
N LYS A 95 -9.12 -6.47 6.87
CA LYS A 95 -9.35 -7.91 7.04
C LYS A 95 -10.78 -8.13 7.54
N LYS A 96 -11.54 -8.96 6.83
CA LYS A 96 -12.82 -9.48 7.31
C LYS A 96 -12.63 -10.34 8.56
#